data_AF-A0A2G8KRI2-F1
#
_entry.id   AF-A0A2G8KRI2-F1
#
_cell.length_a   1.000
_cell.length_b   1.000
_cell.length_c   1.000
_cell.angle_alpha   90.00
_cell.angle_beta   90.00
_cell.angle_gamma   90.00
#
_symmetry.space_group_name_H-M   'P 1'
#
loop_
_entity.id
_entity.type
_entity.pdbx_description
1 polymer ?
#
loop_
_entity_poly.entity_id
_entity_poly.type
_entity_poly.pdbx_seq_one_letter_code
_entity_poly.pdbx_strand_id
1 'polypeptide(L)'
;MSFADMAVMETFRLLDKVRSEGPKERAEKPNPQPPQKFKAVHRPKPPKSQPVKTDPLSILDPGRKKLTTVESQRVLAVLDESIKKTEIVSLLPYAIQNVNKYSSMLSEDLQTALHEHGNLQNNLQDTFMKLKEHREAKAIAEEELARQAEDEDSQMGSEEGSPRESIKSKEEQTQSELDEIDEIENNLVKMITAQEYQVTFSCKNLLRMFGPSPALVNSLRSEVKERDERASQMILYLKDLKGFILERLLTTPLEEKEKMEYLQEISVREKKNREVMEKLSTELEGELAEKDTEISKRNDEIRRLKGDRHQLEKFSEEHIRRTRLEADKSQQADLKNSEGKQTTLQGEVQKLRNKLAAMTAEHRESELTLRKRKYKIETEVENWIQKYDQDMGERQEEYEDLDSIYTEEKAQLNELEERFKTLEAEYTTIVEERKIAQEKRERQQRELAAMIKAATIVQSFWRSYKCRKMLKAKNKKKGKKGKKGKKK
;
A
#
# COMPACT_ATOMS: atom_id res chain seq x y z
N MET A 1 -1.67 6.95 38.14
CA MET A 1 -2.12 7.55 36.87
C MET A 1 -3.07 6.57 36.20
N SER A 2 -4.27 7.02 35.86
CA SER A 2 -5.24 6.22 35.11
C SER A 2 -4.67 5.86 33.73
N PHE A 3 -5.11 4.76 33.13
CA PHE A 3 -4.76 4.44 31.72
C PHE A 3 -5.18 5.59 30.78
N ALA A 4 -6.25 6.31 31.15
CA ALA A 4 -6.68 7.53 30.47
C ALA A 4 -5.63 8.65 30.59
N ASP A 5 -5.00 8.84 31.76
CA ASP A 5 -3.97 9.86 31.94
C ASP A 5 -2.71 9.54 31.14
N MET A 6 -2.33 8.24 31.07
CA MET A 6 -1.21 7.81 30.24
C MET A 6 -1.50 7.98 28.75
N ALA A 7 -2.70 7.62 28.29
CA ALA A 7 -3.10 7.81 26.90
C ALA A 7 -3.13 9.30 26.50
N VAL A 8 -3.59 10.18 27.40
CA VAL A 8 -3.59 11.64 27.16
C VAL A 8 -2.16 12.19 27.12
N MET A 9 -1.27 11.73 28.01
CA MET A 9 0.13 12.14 28.00
C MET A 9 0.87 11.63 26.74
N GLU A 10 0.58 10.41 26.29
CA GLU A 10 1.14 9.83 25.07
C GLU A 10 0.67 10.60 23.82
N THR A 11 -0.62 11.01 23.77
CA THR A 11 -1.13 11.81 22.66
C THR A 11 -0.55 13.22 22.64
N PHE A 12 -0.40 13.88 23.79
CA PHE A 12 0.30 15.18 23.85
C PHE A 12 1.77 15.06 23.43
N ARG A 13 2.45 13.97 23.84
CA ARG A 13 3.84 13.70 23.46
C ARG A 13 3.98 13.43 21.95
N LEU A 14 3.03 12.71 21.36
CA LEU A 14 2.97 12.49 19.91
C LEU A 14 2.63 13.78 19.14
N LEU A 15 1.74 14.63 19.68
CA LEU A 15 1.41 15.93 19.08
C LEU A 15 2.62 16.87 19.09
N ASP A 16 3.35 16.96 20.20
CA ASP A 16 4.57 17.77 20.28
C ASP A 16 5.69 17.20 19.41
N LYS A 17 5.75 15.87 19.23
CA LYS A 17 6.66 15.24 18.28
C LYS A 17 6.32 15.59 16.83
N VAL A 18 5.04 15.62 16.46
CA VAL A 18 4.59 16.05 15.13
C VAL A 18 4.78 17.56 14.92
N ARG A 19 4.63 18.37 15.98
CA ARG A 19 4.80 19.83 15.94
C ARG A 19 6.27 20.25 15.88
N SER A 20 7.16 19.48 16.51
CA SER A 20 8.62 19.68 16.48
C SER A 20 9.29 19.10 15.24
N GLU A 21 8.75 18.01 14.68
CA GLU A 21 9.26 17.43 13.42
C GLU A 21 8.84 18.23 12.17
N GLY A 22 7.91 19.21 12.29
CA GLY A 22 7.36 19.95 11.17
C GLY A 22 6.66 19.02 10.15
N PRO A 23 6.07 19.55 9.07
CA PRO A 23 5.71 18.69 7.96
C PRO A 23 7.01 18.10 7.42
N LYS A 24 7.27 16.81 7.68
CA LYS A 24 8.32 16.06 6.99
C LYS A 24 8.13 16.34 5.51
N GLU A 25 9.08 17.06 4.92
CA GLU A 25 9.18 17.23 3.49
C GLU A 25 8.93 15.86 2.89
N ARG A 26 7.81 15.74 2.19
CA ARG A 26 7.48 14.59 1.38
C ARG A 26 8.75 14.29 0.61
N ALA A 27 9.41 13.16 0.91
CA ALA A 27 10.65 12.77 0.27
C ALA A 27 10.52 13.13 -1.20
N GLU A 28 11.30 14.12 -1.64
CA GLU A 28 11.26 14.59 -3.01
C GLU A 28 11.27 13.33 -3.85
N LYS A 29 10.21 13.12 -4.65
CA LYS A 29 10.30 12.17 -5.76
C LYS A 29 11.64 12.46 -6.38
N PRO A 30 12.55 11.48 -6.57
CA PRO A 30 13.80 11.76 -7.23
C PRO A 30 13.40 12.47 -8.51
N ASN A 31 13.76 13.76 -8.58
CA ASN A 31 13.47 14.60 -9.71
C ASN A 31 13.87 13.75 -10.91
N PRO A 32 12.97 13.43 -11.86
CA PRO A 32 13.41 12.75 -13.06
C PRO A 32 14.48 13.69 -13.59
N GLN A 33 15.76 13.28 -13.47
CA GLN A 33 16.83 14.08 -14.01
C GLN A 33 16.38 14.32 -15.44
N PRO A 34 16.14 15.57 -15.85
CA PRO A 34 15.81 15.83 -17.24
C PRO A 34 16.90 15.11 -18.01
N PRO A 35 16.55 14.24 -18.97
CA PRO A 35 17.48 13.29 -19.59
C PRO A 35 18.77 14.04 -19.76
N GLN A 36 19.83 13.61 -19.03
CA GLN A 36 21.09 14.35 -18.95
C GLN A 36 21.28 14.88 -20.35
N LYS A 37 21.17 16.21 -20.51
CA LYS A 37 21.28 16.80 -21.82
C LYS A 37 22.66 16.34 -22.23
N PHE A 38 22.73 15.33 -23.09
CA PHE A 38 23.96 14.90 -23.71
C PHE A 38 24.55 16.23 -24.14
N LYS A 39 25.66 16.63 -23.51
CA LYS A 39 26.38 17.83 -23.93
C LYS A 39 26.49 17.60 -25.42
N ALA A 40 25.78 18.40 -26.20
CA ALA A 40 25.73 18.23 -27.63
C ALA A 40 27.19 18.25 -28.02
N VAL A 41 27.75 17.07 -28.32
CA VAL A 41 29.10 16.94 -28.83
C VAL A 41 29.09 17.93 -29.97
N HIS A 42 29.92 18.94 -29.84
CA HIS A 42 29.90 20.13 -30.66
C HIS A 42 29.98 19.66 -32.11
N ARG A 43 28.82 19.49 -32.76
CA ARG A 43 28.77 19.04 -34.14
C ARG A 43 29.44 20.17 -34.88
N PRO A 44 30.65 19.98 -35.45
CA PRO A 44 31.27 21.04 -36.21
C PRO A 44 30.24 21.38 -37.28
N LYS A 45 29.76 22.64 -37.28
CA LYS A 45 28.94 23.11 -38.39
C LYS A 45 29.73 22.78 -39.65
N PRO A 46 29.16 22.05 -40.62
CA PRO A 46 29.87 21.82 -41.86
C PRO A 46 30.24 23.21 -42.41
N PRO A 47 31.48 23.42 -42.88
CA PRO A 47 31.83 24.67 -43.51
C PRO A 47 30.79 24.94 -44.58
N LYS A 48 30.24 26.16 -44.60
CA LYS A 48 29.34 26.61 -45.65
C LYS A 48 30.13 26.65 -46.96
N SER A 49 30.30 25.49 -47.61
CA SER A 49 30.70 25.43 -49.00
C SER A 49 29.51 25.98 -49.78
N GLN A 50 29.74 27.08 -50.49
CA GLN A 50 28.80 27.60 -51.48
C GLN A 50 28.29 26.44 -52.34
N PRO A 51 27.00 26.41 -52.73
CA PRO A 51 26.51 25.41 -53.64
C PRO A 51 27.15 25.70 -55.00
N VAL A 52 28.27 25.03 -55.29
CA VAL A 52 28.77 24.96 -56.66
C VAL A 52 27.71 24.15 -57.40
N LYS A 53 26.87 24.84 -58.18
CA LYS A 53 25.84 24.26 -59.05
C LYS A 53 26.47 23.61 -60.28
N THR A 54 27.58 22.91 -60.11
CA THR A 54 28.18 22.04 -61.12
C THR A 54 28.16 20.65 -60.53
N ASP A 55 27.59 19.71 -61.28
CA ASP A 55 27.64 18.29 -60.92
C ASP A 55 29.07 17.94 -60.49
N PRO A 56 29.32 17.37 -59.29
CA PRO A 56 30.66 16.96 -58.88
C PRO A 56 31.32 16.01 -59.90
N LEU A 57 30.53 15.33 -60.73
CA LEU A 57 31.03 14.49 -61.83
C LEU A 57 31.36 15.28 -63.10
N SER A 58 30.95 16.53 -63.24
CA SER A 58 31.24 17.37 -64.43
C SER A 58 32.74 17.62 -64.64
N ILE A 59 33.56 17.48 -63.60
CA ILE A 59 35.02 17.53 -63.72
C ILE A 59 35.59 16.30 -64.45
N LEU A 60 34.82 15.21 -64.53
CA LEU A 60 35.16 13.99 -65.25
C LEU A 60 34.78 14.06 -66.73
N ASP A 61 33.96 15.03 -67.13
CA ASP A 61 33.61 15.23 -68.54
C ASP A 61 34.73 15.98 -69.28
N PRO A 62 35.02 15.66 -70.55
CA PRO A 62 35.93 16.47 -71.36
C PRO A 62 35.41 17.91 -71.50
N GLY A 63 36.27 18.90 -71.27
CA GLY A 63 35.90 20.32 -71.39
C GLY A 63 35.55 20.72 -72.84
N ARG A 64 36.11 20.00 -73.82
CA ARG A 64 35.86 20.21 -75.25
C ARG A 64 34.78 19.26 -75.76
N LYS A 65 33.86 19.80 -76.56
CA LYS A 65 32.78 19.02 -77.20
C LYS A 65 33.03 18.69 -78.68
N LYS A 66 34.09 19.24 -79.28
CA LYS A 66 34.40 19.10 -80.71
C LYS A 66 35.90 18.93 -80.93
N LEU A 67 36.28 18.07 -81.88
CA LEU A 67 37.65 17.90 -82.34
C LEU A 67 38.03 19.04 -83.27
N THR A 68 39.14 19.72 -82.96
CA THR A 68 39.64 20.88 -83.71
C THR A 68 40.80 20.53 -84.64
N THR A 69 41.46 19.41 -84.42
CA THR A 69 42.62 18.91 -85.17
C THR A 69 42.19 17.97 -86.29
N VAL A 70 42.77 18.15 -87.47
CA VAL A 70 42.51 17.31 -88.65
C VAL A 70 42.92 15.86 -88.40
N GLU A 71 44.04 15.62 -87.71
CA GLU A 71 44.49 14.26 -87.40
C GLU A 71 43.53 13.52 -86.46
N SER A 72 42.98 14.17 -85.43
CA SER A 72 42.00 13.54 -84.53
C SER A 72 40.67 13.25 -85.25
N GLN A 73 40.25 14.13 -86.16
CA GLN A 73 39.09 13.89 -87.03
C GLN A 73 39.33 12.71 -87.98
N ARG A 74 40.55 12.56 -88.52
CA ARG A 74 40.94 11.41 -89.36
C ARG A 74 40.90 10.10 -88.58
N VAL A 75 41.41 10.07 -87.34
CA VAL A 75 41.37 8.88 -86.48
C VAL A 75 39.92 8.40 -86.28
N LEU A 76 38.99 9.30 -85.97
CA LEU A 76 37.57 8.93 -85.86
C LEU A 76 36.96 8.53 -87.20
N ALA A 77 37.31 9.20 -88.30
CA ALA A 77 36.81 8.84 -89.62
C ALA A 77 37.25 7.42 -90.04
N VAL A 78 38.48 7.02 -89.70
CA VAL A 78 38.96 5.65 -89.94
C VAL A 78 38.17 4.64 -89.12
N LEU A 79 37.86 4.95 -87.85
CA LEU A 79 37.03 4.08 -87.01
C LEU A 79 35.58 4.00 -87.50
N ASP A 80 34.99 5.12 -87.93
CA ASP A 80 33.65 5.16 -88.51
C ASP A 80 33.55 4.34 -89.80
N GLU A 81 34.55 4.48 -90.67
CA GLU A 81 34.62 3.69 -91.90
C GLU A 81 34.90 2.21 -91.60
N SER A 82 35.68 1.90 -90.57
CA SER A 82 35.92 0.52 -90.13
C SER A 82 34.66 -0.12 -89.57
N ILE A 83 33.94 0.57 -88.67
CA ILE A 83 32.64 0.11 -88.15
C ILE A 83 31.65 -0.12 -89.30
N LYS A 84 31.56 0.81 -90.24
CA LYS A 84 30.68 0.69 -91.41
C LYS A 84 31.04 -0.52 -92.27
N LYS A 85 32.32 -0.74 -92.55
CA LYS A 85 32.80 -1.91 -93.30
C LYS A 85 32.51 -3.21 -92.56
N THR A 86 32.76 -3.28 -91.25
CA THR A 86 32.48 -4.45 -90.43
C THR A 86 30.97 -4.74 -90.37
N GLU A 87 30.13 -3.71 -90.26
CA GLU A 87 28.67 -3.85 -90.35
C GLU A 87 28.24 -4.47 -91.68
N ILE A 88 28.84 -4.05 -92.81
CA ILE A 88 28.53 -4.63 -94.12
C ILE A 88 29.03 -6.08 -94.23
N VAL A 89 30.29 -6.35 -93.86
CA VAL A 89 30.88 -7.70 -93.93
C VAL A 89 30.09 -8.70 -93.08
N SER A 90 29.65 -8.29 -91.89
CA SER A 90 28.84 -9.14 -91.01
C SER A 90 27.48 -9.54 -91.59
N LEU A 91 27.01 -8.81 -92.59
CA LEU A 91 25.72 -9.03 -93.25
C LEU A 91 25.86 -9.65 -94.65
N LEU A 92 27.08 -9.92 -95.12
CA LEU A 92 27.32 -10.56 -96.42
C LEU A 92 26.67 -11.94 -96.52
N PRO A 93 26.73 -12.84 -95.52
CA PRO A 93 26.05 -14.14 -95.61
C PRO A 93 24.54 -14.00 -95.83
N TYR A 94 23.90 -13.05 -95.14
CA TYR A 94 22.48 -12.73 -95.32
C TYR A 94 22.20 -12.14 -96.71
N ALA A 95 23.07 -11.25 -97.20
CA ALA A 95 22.96 -10.66 -98.54
C ALA A 95 23.08 -11.73 -99.64
N ILE A 96 23.96 -12.71 -99.48
CA ILE A 96 24.16 -13.84 -100.42
C ILE A 96 22.93 -14.76 -100.44
N GLN A 97 22.30 -15.03 -99.28
CA GLN A 97 21.09 -15.84 -99.22
C GLN A 97 19.85 -15.12 -99.79
N ASN A 98 19.85 -13.79 -99.77
CA ASN A 98 18.71 -12.96 -100.15
C ASN A 98 19.01 -12.01 -101.32
N VAL A 99 19.85 -12.43 -102.28
CA VAL A 99 20.22 -11.61 -103.46
C VAL A 99 18.99 -11.12 -104.22
N ASN A 100 17.94 -11.95 -104.31
CA ASN A 100 16.68 -11.62 -105.00
C ASN A 100 15.93 -10.44 -104.35
N LYS A 101 16.01 -10.29 -103.02
CA LYS A 101 15.39 -9.18 -102.26
C LYS A 101 16.01 -7.84 -102.62
N TYR A 102 17.28 -7.83 -102.99
CA TYR A 102 18.05 -6.63 -103.33
C TYR A 102 18.31 -6.49 -104.83
N SER A 103 17.75 -7.37 -105.67
CA SER A 103 18.02 -7.43 -107.11
C SER A 103 17.72 -6.12 -107.85
N SER A 104 16.75 -5.33 -107.39
CA SER A 104 16.45 -4.00 -107.95
C SER A 104 17.46 -2.91 -107.59
N MET A 105 18.29 -3.13 -106.56
CA MET A 105 19.30 -2.20 -106.06
C MET A 105 20.74 -2.67 -106.32
N LEU A 106 20.93 -3.96 -106.63
CA LEU A 106 22.22 -4.57 -106.96
C LEU A 106 22.45 -4.50 -108.48
N SER A 107 23.59 -3.94 -108.89
CA SER A 107 24.04 -4.05 -110.29
C SER A 107 24.32 -5.51 -110.65
N GLU A 108 24.20 -5.87 -111.93
CA GLU A 108 24.46 -7.22 -112.44
C GLU A 108 25.86 -7.72 -112.02
N ASP A 109 26.89 -6.86 -112.13
CA ASP A 109 28.25 -7.15 -111.66
C ASP A 109 28.35 -7.47 -110.16
N LEU A 110 27.53 -6.81 -109.33
CA LEU A 110 27.53 -7.01 -107.88
C LEU A 110 26.76 -8.28 -107.49
N GLN A 111 25.70 -8.63 -108.22
CA GLN A 111 25.01 -9.90 -108.05
C GLN A 111 25.93 -11.08 -108.37
N THR A 112 26.66 -11.01 -109.49
CA THR A 112 27.67 -12.00 -109.87
C THR A 112 28.77 -12.11 -108.83
N ALA A 113 29.32 -10.99 -108.38
CA ALA A 113 30.35 -10.97 -107.34
C ALA A 113 29.88 -11.55 -106.00
N LEU A 114 28.60 -11.36 -105.62
CA LEU A 114 28.03 -11.96 -104.42
C LEU A 114 27.86 -13.48 -104.54
N HIS A 115 27.44 -13.98 -105.71
CA HIS A 115 27.35 -15.41 -105.98
C HIS A 115 28.73 -16.08 -105.98
N GLU A 116 29.72 -15.45 -106.63
CA GLU A 116 31.12 -15.91 -106.59
C GLU A 116 31.68 -15.92 -105.17
N HIS A 117 31.39 -14.88 -104.37
CA HIS A 117 31.78 -14.82 -102.96
C HIS A 117 31.15 -15.95 -102.14
N GLY A 118 29.87 -16.22 -102.35
CA GLY A 118 29.17 -17.33 -101.70
C GLY A 118 29.78 -18.69 -102.06
N ASN A 119 30.14 -18.90 -103.32
CA ASN A 119 30.83 -20.12 -103.77
C ASN A 119 32.21 -20.27 -103.11
N LEU A 120 32.99 -19.19 -103.04
CA LEU A 120 34.28 -19.19 -102.35
C LEU A 120 34.13 -19.48 -100.85
N GLN A 121 33.11 -18.92 -100.20
CA GLN A 121 32.81 -19.16 -98.79
C GLN A 121 32.42 -20.64 -98.54
N ASN A 122 31.58 -21.23 -99.40
CA ASN A 122 31.21 -22.64 -99.30
C ASN A 122 32.42 -23.55 -99.52
N ASN A 123 33.25 -23.26 -100.52
CA ASN A 123 34.47 -24.01 -100.78
C ASN A 123 35.46 -23.96 -99.60
N LEU A 124 35.57 -22.81 -98.92
CA LEU A 124 36.39 -22.67 -97.72
C LEU A 124 35.79 -23.43 -96.53
N GLN A 125 34.47 -23.40 -96.37
CA GLN A 125 33.78 -24.15 -95.32
C GLN A 125 33.96 -25.66 -95.51
N ASP A 126 33.83 -26.16 -96.75
CA ASP A 126 34.00 -27.57 -97.08
C ASP A 126 35.42 -28.07 -96.81
N THR A 127 36.44 -27.27 -97.14
CA THR A 127 37.84 -27.63 -96.86
C THR A 127 38.15 -27.56 -95.38
N PHE A 128 37.56 -26.62 -94.64
CA PHE A 128 37.67 -26.56 -93.19
C PHE A 128 37.01 -27.77 -92.51
N MET A 129 35.84 -28.21 -92.97
CA MET A 129 35.19 -29.42 -92.49
C MET A 129 36.05 -30.66 -92.77
N LYS A 130 36.62 -30.80 -93.97
CA LYS A 130 37.56 -31.88 -94.30
C LYS A 130 38.79 -31.87 -93.40
N LEU A 131 39.37 -30.70 -93.13
CA LEU A 131 40.52 -30.58 -92.21
C LEU A 131 40.13 -30.99 -90.78
N LYS A 132 38.94 -30.61 -90.33
CA LYS A 132 38.43 -30.98 -89.00
C LYS A 132 38.22 -32.48 -88.89
N GLU A 133 37.52 -33.09 -89.86
CA GLU A 133 37.33 -34.55 -89.94
C GLU A 133 38.67 -35.28 -90.00
N HIS A 134 39.63 -34.76 -90.77
CA HIS A 134 40.98 -35.32 -90.86
C HIS A 134 41.74 -35.23 -89.54
N ARG A 135 41.62 -34.12 -88.79
CA ARG A 135 42.23 -33.98 -87.45
C ARG A 135 41.58 -34.89 -86.42
N GLU A 136 40.27 -35.06 -86.49
CA GLU A 136 39.53 -36.00 -85.63
C GLU A 136 39.94 -37.45 -85.94
N ALA A 137 40.04 -37.81 -87.23
CA ALA A 137 40.52 -39.12 -87.66
C ALA A 137 41.98 -39.39 -87.24
N LYS A 138 42.85 -38.38 -87.37
CA LYS A 138 44.24 -38.43 -86.90
C LYS A 138 44.31 -38.64 -85.40
N ALA A 139 43.52 -37.90 -84.61
CA ALA A 139 43.49 -38.06 -83.15
C ALA A 139 42.99 -39.45 -82.72
N ILE A 140 42.00 -40.02 -83.43
CA ILE A 140 41.53 -41.38 -83.18
C ILE A 140 42.60 -42.41 -83.53
N ALA A 141 43.31 -42.24 -84.66
CA ALA A 141 44.40 -43.12 -85.04
C ALA A 141 45.58 -43.07 -84.06
N GLU A 142 45.95 -41.87 -83.59
CA GLU A 142 46.97 -41.69 -82.55
C GLU A 142 46.54 -42.30 -81.20
N GLU A 143 45.26 -42.19 -80.82
CA GLU A 143 44.71 -42.78 -79.60
C GLU A 143 44.63 -44.32 -79.68
N GLU A 144 44.22 -44.88 -80.83
CA GLU A 144 44.24 -46.33 -81.07
C GLU A 144 45.67 -46.87 -81.05
N LEU A 145 46.63 -46.13 -81.60
CA LEU A 145 48.04 -46.51 -81.56
C LEU A 145 48.59 -46.49 -80.12
N ALA A 146 48.23 -45.48 -79.33
CA ALA A 146 48.60 -45.41 -77.91
C ALA A 146 48.00 -46.56 -77.09
N ARG A 147 46.75 -46.94 -77.34
CA ARG A 147 46.10 -48.09 -76.69
C ARG A 147 46.73 -49.42 -77.08
N GLN A 148 47.10 -49.60 -78.36
CA GLN A 148 47.84 -50.79 -78.80
C GLN A 148 49.22 -50.89 -78.15
N ALA A 149 49.91 -49.76 -77.96
CA ALA A 149 51.18 -49.72 -77.24
C ALA A 149 51.03 -50.06 -75.75
N GLU A 150 49.95 -49.62 -75.09
CA GLU A 150 49.64 -49.95 -73.68
C GLU A 150 49.19 -51.42 -73.49
N ASP A 151 48.43 -51.99 -74.43
CA ASP A 151 48.05 -53.41 -74.43
C ASP A 151 49.27 -54.33 -74.66
N GLU A 152 50.22 -53.92 -75.50
CA GLU A 152 51.50 -54.65 -75.67
C GLU A 152 52.38 -54.56 -74.39
N ASP A 153 52.36 -53.45 -73.65
CA ASP A 153 53.16 -53.26 -72.42
C ASP A 153 52.55 -53.97 -71.20
N SER A 154 51.22 -54.09 -71.13
CA SER A 154 50.53 -54.84 -70.06
C SER A 154 50.59 -56.37 -70.22
N GLN A 155 50.87 -56.86 -71.44
CA GLN A 155 51.09 -58.29 -71.73
C GLN A 155 52.57 -58.73 -71.61
N MET A 156 53.49 -57.82 -71.24
CA MET A 156 54.92 -58.10 -70.95
C MET A 156 55.18 -58.61 -69.52
N GLY A 157 54.13 -59.08 -68.83
CA GLY A 157 54.18 -59.65 -67.50
C GLY A 157 54.25 -61.18 -67.44
N SER A 158 54.82 -61.88 -68.43
CA SER A 158 55.48 -63.21 -68.30
C SER A 158 55.57 -63.94 -69.65
N GLU A 159 56.76 -63.95 -70.25
CA GLU A 159 57.45 -65.09 -70.92
C GLU A 159 58.57 -64.55 -71.82
N GLU A 160 59.81 -64.95 -71.54
CA GLU A 160 60.98 -64.63 -72.37
C GLU A 160 60.97 -65.48 -73.65
N GLY A 161 60.84 -64.84 -74.82
CA GLY A 161 61.07 -65.48 -76.12
C GLY A 161 60.71 -64.60 -77.33
N SER A 162 61.73 -64.02 -77.98
CA SER A 162 61.77 -63.27 -79.28
C SER A 162 60.47 -63.10 -80.09
N PRO A 163 60.11 -61.84 -80.47
CA PRO A 163 60.31 -61.41 -81.87
C PRO A 163 60.76 -59.93 -82.01
N ARG A 164 62.02 -59.68 -82.37
CA ARG A 164 62.58 -58.31 -82.57
C ARG A 164 62.53 -57.78 -84.01
N GLU A 165 62.25 -58.62 -85.02
CA GLU A 165 62.14 -58.19 -86.43
C GLU A 165 60.72 -57.79 -86.84
N SER A 166 59.67 -58.35 -86.22
CA SER A 166 58.28 -58.04 -86.57
C SER A 166 57.78 -56.69 -86.02
N ILE A 167 58.49 -56.13 -85.04
CA ILE A 167 58.18 -54.85 -84.40
C ILE A 167 58.70 -53.68 -85.25
N LYS A 168 59.93 -53.80 -85.78
CA LYS A 168 60.52 -52.76 -86.64
C LYS A 168 59.76 -52.54 -87.96
N SER A 169 59.26 -53.60 -88.59
CA SER A 169 58.47 -53.47 -89.82
C SER A 169 57.08 -52.84 -89.56
N LYS A 170 56.52 -53.05 -88.37
CA LYS A 170 55.29 -52.39 -87.93
C LYS A 170 55.55 -50.92 -87.64
N GLU A 171 56.58 -50.59 -86.85
CA GLU A 171 56.98 -49.21 -86.54
C GLU A 171 57.30 -48.40 -87.81
N GLU A 172 57.99 -48.97 -88.80
CA GLU A 172 58.29 -48.29 -90.07
C GLU A 172 57.04 -48.10 -90.96
N GLN A 173 56.07 -49.03 -90.94
CA GLN A 173 54.78 -48.86 -91.61
C GLN A 173 53.92 -47.80 -90.92
N THR A 174 53.87 -47.81 -89.60
CA THR A 174 53.09 -46.85 -88.81
C THR A 174 53.64 -45.43 -88.93
N GLN A 175 54.98 -45.27 -88.98
CA GLN A 175 55.61 -43.97 -89.20
C GLN A 175 55.32 -43.42 -90.61
N SER A 176 55.31 -44.29 -91.64
CA SER A 176 54.93 -43.89 -93.00
C SER A 176 53.46 -43.47 -93.12
N GLU A 177 52.55 -44.13 -92.41
CA GLU A 177 51.13 -43.77 -92.37
C GLU A 177 50.89 -42.43 -91.65
N LEU A 178 51.62 -42.17 -90.55
CA LEU A 178 51.59 -40.88 -89.85
C LEU A 178 52.16 -39.74 -90.72
N ASP A 179 53.24 -39.98 -91.47
CA ASP A 179 53.84 -38.99 -92.37
C ASP A 179 52.89 -38.64 -93.55
N GLU A 180 52.15 -39.62 -94.09
CA GLU A 180 51.13 -39.39 -95.13
C GLU A 180 49.93 -38.57 -94.60
N ILE A 181 49.49 -38.83 -93.37
CA ILE A 181 48.45 -38.06 -92.68
C ILE A 181 48.92 -36.61 -92.46
N ASP A 182 50.17 -36.40 -92.03
CA ASP A 182 50.76 -35.06 -91.89
C ASP A 182 50.85 -34.32 -93.23
N GLU A 183 51.18 -35.01 -94.32
CA GLU A 183 51.23 -34.40 -95.66
C GLU A 183 49.84 -33.95 -96.14
N ILE A 184 48.79 -34.75 -95.88
CA ILE A 184 47.40 -34.40 -96.20
C ILE A 184 46.94 -33.19 -95.36
N GLU A 185 47.23 -33.18 -94.06
CA GLU A 185 46.92 -32.04 -93.19
C GLU A 185 47.60 -30.75 -93.70
N ASN A 186 48.89 -30.83 -94.02
CA ASN A 186 49.65 -29.71 -94.54
C ASN A 186 49.11 -29.20 -95.90
N ASN A 187 48.65 -30.09 -96.77
CA ASN A 187 48.04 -29.71 -98.04
C ASN A 187 46.65 -29.06 -97.85
N LEU A 188 45.84 -29.56 -96.92
CA LEU A 188 44.56 -28.94 -96.55
C LEU A 188 44.75 -27.55 -95.94
N VAL A 189 45.74 -27.37 -95.05
CA VAL A 189 46.08 -26.07 -94.47
C VAL A 189 46.55 -25.09 -95.55
N LYS A 190 47.42 -25.51 -96.48
CA LYS A 190 47.84 -24.66 -97.62
C LYS A 190 46.64 -24.27 -98.49
N MET A 191 45.72 -25.19 -98.75
CA MET A 191 44.50 -24.90 -99.52
C MET A 191 43.58 -23.90 -98.79
N ILE A 192 43.39 -24.06 -97.47
CA ILE A 192 42.62 -23.12 -96.65
C ILE A 192 43.25 -21.73 -96.69
N THR A 193 44.57 -21.60 -96.49
CA THR A 193 45.23 -20.27 -96.54
C THR A 193 45.09 -19.59 -97.90
N ALA A 194 45.12 -20.35 -99.01
CA ALA A 194 44.88 -19.83 -100.35
C ALA A 194 43.41 -19.39 -100.55
N GLN A 195 42.46 -20.18 -100.05
CA GLN A 195 41.03 -19.86 -100.12
C GLN A 195 40.66 -18.68 -99.21
N GLU A 196 41.24 -18.56 -98.02
CA GLU A 196 41.10 -17.39 -97.14
C GLU A 196 41.57 -16.11 -97.83
N TYR A 197 42.68 -16.17 -98.57
CA TYR A 197 43.16 -15.04 -99.37
C TYR A 197 42.14 -14.66 -100.46
N GLN A 198 41.58 -15.65 -101.16
CA GLN A 198 40.56 -15.42 -102.20
C GLN A 198 39.26 -14.84 -101.63
N VAL A 199 38.77 -15.37 -100.51
CA VAL A 199 37.60 -14.86 -99.78
C VAL A 199 37.86 -13.44 -99.29
N THR A 200 39.05 -13.16 -98.75
CA THR A 200 39.45 -11.83 -98.30
C THR A 200 39.51 -10.83 -99.46
N PHE A 201 40.07 -11.22 -100.60
CA PHE A 201 40.13 -10.38 -101.80
C PHE A 201 38.72 -10.10 -102.34
N SER A 202 37.88 -11.13 -102.39
CA SER A 202 36.48 -11.04 -102.79
C SER A 202 35.69 -10.10 -101.86
N CYS A 203 35.83 -10.24 -100.53
CA CYS A 203 35.28 -9.31 -99.53
C CYS A 203 35.69 -7.85 -99.79
N LYS A 204 36.97 -7.60 -100.07
CA LYS A 204 37.48 -6.25 -100.38
C LYS A 204 36.87 -5.70 -101.67
N ASN A 205 36.75 -6.55 -102.70
CA ASN A 205 36.13 -6.16 -103.96
C ASN A 205 34.64 -5.85 -103.76
N LEU A 206 33.90 -6.68 -103.02
CA LEU A 206 32.51 -6.43 -102.65
C LEU A 206 32.35 -5.11 -101.91
N LEU A 207 33.16 -4.85 -100.87
CA LEU A 207 33.12 -3.58 -100.13
C LEU A 207 33.34 -2.36 -101.03
N ARG A 208 34.22 -2.47 -102.04
CA ARG A 208 34.42 -1.43 -103.05
C ARG A 208 33.19 -1.24 -103.93
N MET A 209 32.53 -2.32 -104.34
CA MET A 209 31.33 -2.31 -105.17
C MET A 209 30.07 -1.86 -104.41
N PHE A 210 30.01 -2.05 -103.09
CA PHE A 210 28.97 -1.47 -102.22
C PHE A 210 29.14 0.04 -102.01
N GLY A 211 30.35 0.58 -102.19
CA GLY A 211 30.68 1.99 -101.96
C GLY A 211 29.83 3.00 -102.75
N PRO A 212 29.62 2.83 -104.07
CA PRO A 212 28.84 3.74 -104.92
C PRO A 212 27.34 3.84 -104.59
N SER A 213 26.76 2.90 -103.82
CA SER A 213 25.32 2.87 -103.51
C SER A 213 25.03 2.96 -102.01
N PRO A 214 24.96 4.18 -101.43
CA PRO A 214 24.65 4.39 -100.03
C PRO A 214 23.25 3.88 -99.60
N ALA A 215 22.29 3.91 -100.52
CA ALA A 215 20.92 3.44 -100.25
C ALA A 215 20.88 1.93 -99.99
N LEU A 216 21.62 1.17 -100.81
CA LEU A 216 21.79 -0.27 -100.63
C LEU A 216 22.49 -0.59 -99.32
N VAL A 217 23.60 0.10 -99.01
CA VAL A 217 24.35 -0.09 -97.76
C VAL A 217 23.47 0.17 -96.53
N ASN A 218 22.64 1.21 -96.54
CA ASN A 218 21.75 1.51 -95.42
C ASN A 218 20.61 0.50 -95.28
N SER A 219 20.04 0.03 -96.39
CA SER A 219 19.02 -1.03 -96.39
C SER A 219 19.57 -2.37 -95.89
N LEU A 220 20.84 -2.68 -96.18
CA LEU A 220 21.50 -3.85 -95.61
C LEU A 220 21.75 -3.64 -94.10
N ARG A 221 22.29 -2.49 -93.70
CA ARG A 221 22.60 -2.17 -92.30
C ARG A 221 21.37 -2.16 -91.37
N SER A 222 20.17 -1.90 -91.90
CA SER A 222 18.92 -1.99 -91.12
C SER A 222 18.53 -3.42 -90.72
N GLU A 223 19.06 -4.44 -91.40
CA GLU A 223 18.80 -5.85 -91.08
C GLU A 223 19.71 -6.34 -89.94
N VAL A 224 19.75 -5.58 -88.84
CA VAL A 224 20.61 -5.83 -87.68
C VAL A 224 20.37 -7.23 -87.06
N LYS A 225 19.13 -7.71 -87.13
CA LYS A 225 18.69 -8.98 -86.53
C LYS A 225 19.28 -10.23 -87.17
N GLU A 226 19.69 -10.10 -88.43
CA GLU A 226 20.19 -11.22 -89.25
C GLU A 226 21.71 -11.40 -89.10
N ARG A 227 22.35 -10.58 -88.26
CA ARG A 227 23.78 -10.69 -87.97
C ARG A 227 24.04 -11.79 -86.95
N ASP A 228 25.17 -12.44 -87.12
CA ASP A 228 25.75 -13.30 -86.09
C ASP A 228 25.96 -12.53 -84.76
N GLU A 229 25.80 -13.25 -83.65
CA GLU A 229 25.93 -12.69 -82.30
C GLU A 229 27.35 -12.20 -82.02
N ARG A 230 28.38 -12.94 -82.44
CA ARG A 230 29.78 -12.56 -82.24
C ARG A 230 30.14 -11.34 -83.06
N ALA A 231 29.64 -11.27 -84.30
CA ALA A 231 29.83 -10.09 -85.15
C ALA A 231 29.11 -8.86 -84.57
N SER A 232 27.91 -9.03 -84.02
CA SER A 232 27.17 -7.96 -83.34
C SER A 232 27.90 -7.44 -82.11
N GLN A 233 28.44 -8.33 -81.28
CA GLN A 233 29.24 -7.97 -80.10
C GLN A 233 30.53 -7.25 -80.49
N MET A 234 31.21 -7.68 -81.56
CA MET A 234 32.40 -7.01 -82.07
C MET A 234 32.09 -5.57 -82.54
N ILE A 235 30.98 -5.36 -83.23
CA ILE A 235 30.53 -4.02 -83.65
C ILE A 235 30.21 -3.14 -82.44
N LEU A 236 29.63 -3.71 -81.38
CA LEU A 236 29.39 -2.99 -80.13
C LEU A 236 30.71 -2.54 -79.49
N TYR A 237 31.70 -3.44 -79.36
CA TYR A 237 33.02 -3.07 -78.86
C TYR A 237 33.73 -2.01 -79.71
N LEU A 238 33.58 -2.05 -81.03
CA LEU A 238 34.13 -1.00 -81.91
C LEU A 238 33.43 0.36 -81.70
N LYS A 239 32.12 0.37 -81.43
CA LYS A 239 31.36 1.58 -81.09
C LYS A 239 31.77 2.13 -79.72
N ASP A 240 31.98 1.26 -78.74
CA ASP A 240 32.47 1.64 -77.41
C ASP A 240 33.90 2.19 -77.49
N LEU A 241 34.77 1.52 -78.25
CA LEU A 241 36.13 1.99 -78.54
C LEU A 241 36.13 3.36 -79.21
N LYS A 242 35.24 3.59 -80.17
CA LYS A 242 35.05 4.92 -80.76
C LYS A 242 34.67 5.96 -79.71
N GLY A 243 33.73 5.63 -78.81
CA GLY A 243 33.33 6.49 -77.70
C GLY A 243 34.52 6.85 -76.81
N PHE A 244 35.29 5.84 -76.39
CA PHE A 244 36.49 6.02 -75.57
C PHE A 244 37.56 6.87 -76.27
N ILE A 245 37.85 6.60 -77.53
CA ILE A 245 38.84 7.35 -78.32
C ILE A 245 38.38 8.80 -78.50
N LEU A 246 37.10 9.03 -78.78
CA LEU A 246 36.53 10.39 -78.87
C LEU A 246 36.71 11.13 -77.55
N GLU A 247 36.39 10.52 -76.42
CA GLU A 247 36.55 11.12 -75.09
C GLU A 247 38.02 11.44 -74.79
N ARG A 248 38.95 10.52 -75.09
CA ARG A 248 40.38 10.73 -74.95
C ARG A 248 40.93 11.83 -75.85
N LEU A 249 40.45 11.93 -77.09
CA LEU A 249 40.86 12.98 -78.04
C LEU A 249 40.27 14.36 -77.68
N LEU A 250 39.17 14.40 -76.93
CA LEU A 250 38.55 15.62 -76.41
C LEU A 250 39.15 16.07 -75.06
N THR A 251 39.80 15.16 -74.33
CA THR A 251 40.41 15.43 -73.03
C THR A 251 41.85 15.93 -73.20
N THR A 252 42.19 17.04 -72.57
CA THR A 252 43.57 17.53 -72.56
C THR A 252 44.44 16.82 -71.50
N PRO A 253 45.77 16.77 -71.64
CA PRO A 253 46.65 16.18 -70.62
C PRO A 253 46.51 16.85 -69.25
N LEU A 254 46.18 18.15 -69.21
CA LEU A 254 45.93 18.87 -67.97
C LEU A 254 44.60 18.45 -67.34
N GLU A 255 43.52 18.39 -68.14
CA GLU A 255 42.21 17.88 -67.68
C GLU A 255 42.31 16.43 -67.18
N GLU A 256 43.10 15.56 -67.83
CA GLU A 256 43.31 14.18 -67.38
C GLU A 256 44.03 14.12 -66.02
N LYS A 257 45.01 15.00 -65.81
CA LYS A 257 45.70 15.13 -64.51
C LYS A 257 44.75 15.66 -63.42
N GLU A 258 43.95 16.67 -63.73
CA GLU A 258 42.95 17.23 -62.80
C GLU A 258 41.88 16.19 -62.42
N LYS A 259 41.39 15.40 -63.38
CA LYS A 259 40.49 14.26 -63.12
C LYS A 259 41.13 13.25 -62.17
N MET A 260 42.39 12.89 -62.40
CA MET A 260 43.11 11.93 -61.57
C MET A 260 43.29 12.43 -60.13
N GLU A 261 43.72 13.68 -59.96
CA GLU A 261 43.88 14.31 -58.64
C GLU A 261 42.54 14.41 -57.89
N TYR A 262 41.46 14.77 -58.59
CA TYR A 262 40.12 14.82 -58.02
C TYR A 262 39.62 13.44 -57.53
N LEU A 263 39.79 12.40 -58.35
CA LEU A 263 39.43 11.03 -57.98
C LEU A 263 40.25 10.53 -56.78
N GLN A 264 41.54 10.86 -56.72
CA GLN A 264 42.38 10.54 -55.56
C GLN A 264 41.89 11.26 -54.30
N GLU A 265 41.57 12.55 -54.38
CA GLU A 265 41.04 13.31 -53.25
C GLU A 265 39.72 12.71 -52.74
N ILE A 266 38.80 12.36 -53.64
CA ILE A 266 37.55 11.68 -53.29
C ILE A 266 37.83 10.35 -52.60
N SER A 267 38.73 9.52 -53.14
CA SER A 267 39.05 8.22 -52.56
C SER A 267 39.62 8.35 -51.14
N VAL A 268 40.54 9.30 -50.92
CA VAL A 268 41.09 9.56 -49.58
C VAL A 268 40.02 10.06 -48.62
N ARG A 269 39.13 10.95 -49.08
CA ARG A 269 38.01 11.47 -48.28
C ARG A 269 37.01 10.37 -47.93
N GLU A 270 36.68 9.52 -48.89
CA GLU A 270 35.77 8.40 -48.74
C GLU A 270 36.32 7.39 -47.73
N LYS A 271 37.60 7.03 -47.83
CA LYS A 271 38.28 6.19 -46.83
C LYS A 271 38.23 6.79 -45.42
N LYS A 272 38.57 8.08 -45.27
CA LYS A 272 38.50 8.76 -43.95
C LYS A 272 37.07 8.80 -43.40
N ASN A 273 36.08 9.09 -44.24
CA ASN A 273 34.68 9.10 -43.83
C ASN A 273 34.22 7.71 -43.41
N ARG A 274 34.65 6.65 -44.12
CA ARG A 274 34.36 5.26 -43.78
C ARG A 274 34.95 4.89 -42.41
N GLU A 275 36.19 5.26 -42.14
CA GLU A 275 36.83 5.04 -40.82
C GLU A 275 36.10 5.79 -39.69
N VAL A 276 35.63 7.02 -39.94
CA VAL A 276 34.83 7.78 -38.96
C VAL A 276 33.46 7.14 -38.74
N MET A 277 32.80 6.70 -39.81
CA MET A 277 31.51 6.00 -39.73
C MET A 277 31.65 4.70 -38.95
N GLU A 278 32.71 3.92 -39.18
CA GLU A 278 32.98 2.69 -38.45
C GLU A 278 33.18 2.97 -36.95
N LYS A 279 34.03 3.94 -36.59
CA LYS A 279 34.24 4.34 -35.19
C LYS A 279 32.95 4.77 -34.49
N LEU A 280 32.15 5.62 -35.15
CA LEU A 280 30.87 6.08 -34.60
C LEU A 280 29.86 4.94 -34.45
N SER A 281 29.83 4.00 -35.39
CA SER A 281 28.97 2.81 -35.30
C SER A 281 29.40 1.93 -34.12
N THR A 282 30.70 1.69 -33.93
CA THR A 282 31.20 0.92 -32.78
C THR A 282 30.93 1.61 -31.45
N GLU A 283 31.12 2.93 -31.37
CA GLU A 283 30.79 3.70 -30.16
C GLU A 283 29.29 3.65 -29.84
N LEU A 284 28.44 3.77 -30.87
CA LEU A 284 26.99 3.66 -30.72
C LEU A 284 26.58 2.26 -30.25
N GLU A 285 27.16 1.19 -30.81
CA GLU A 285 26.91 -0.18 -30.37
C GLU A 285 27.34 -0.40 -28.91
N GLY A 286 28.49 0.15 -28.51
CA GLY A 286 28.96 0.10 -27.12
C GLY A 286 28.01 0.79 -26.14
N GLU A 287 27.59 2.02 -26.45
CA GLU A 287 26.64 2.79 -25.64
C GLU A 287 25.26 2.11 -25.56
N LEU A 288 24.78 1.50 -26.66
CA LEU A 288 23.54 0.73 -26.64
C LEU A 288 23.65 -0.50 -25.74
N ALA A 289 24.75 -1.25 -25.83
CA ALA A 289 25.00 -2.41 -24.97
C ALA A 289 25.08 -2.01 -23.50
N GLU A 290 25.80 -0.94 -23.16
CA GLU A 290 25.89 -0.43 -21.79
C GLU A 290 24.51 -0.04 -21.26
N LYS A 291 23.73 0.71 -22.05
CA LYS A 291 22.35 1.08 -21.70
C LYS A 291 21.48 -0.15 -21.44
N ASP A 292 21.58 -1.18 -22.28
CA ASP A 292 20.80 -2.41 -22.11
C ASP A 292 21.21 -3.19 -20.85
N THR A 293 22.51 -3.22 -20.50
CA THR A 293 22.97 -3.80 -19.22
C THR A 293 22.43 -3.04 -18.01
N GLU A 294 22.40 -1.70 -18.07
CA GLU A 294 21.87 -0.86 -16.99
C GLU A 294 20.35 -1.02 -16.84
N ILE A 295 19.62 -1.14 -17.96
CA ILE A 295 18.19 -1.45 -17.97
C ILE A 295 17.95 -2.82 -17.31
N SER A 296 18.76 -3.83 -17.63
CA SER A 296 18.67 -5.16 -17.03
C SER A 296 18.86 -5.10 -15.50
N LYS A 297 19.92 -4.43 -15.03
CA LYS A 297 20.19 -4.23 -13.58
C LYS A 297 19.02 -3.53 -12.87
N ARG A 298 18.49 -2.45 -13.45
CA ARG A 298 17.34 -1.73 -12.89
C ARG A 298 16.08 -2.60 -12.84
N ASN A 299 15.85 -3.41 -13.87
CA ASN A 299 14.73 -4.35 -13.90
C ASN A 299 14.85 -5.44 -12.82
N ASP A 300 16.06 -5.92 -12.53
CA ASP A 300 16.32 -6.86 -11.43
C ASP A 300 16.04 -6.23 -10.07
N GLU A 301 16.48 -4.99 -9.86
CA GLU A 301 16.21 -4.25 -8.63
C GLU A 301 14.71 -3.98 -8.44
N ILE A 302 14.00 -3.59 -9.51
CA ILE A 302 12.55 -3.43 -9.50
C ILE A 302 11.86 -4.75 -9.11
N ARG A 303 12.31 -5.89 -9.65
CA ARG A 303 11.76 -7.21 -9.30
C ARG A 303 11.98 -7.54 -7.82
N ARG A 304 13.19 -7.30 -7.30
CA ARG A 304 13.51 -7.50 -5.88
C ARG A 304 12.62 -6.63 -4.98
N LEU A 305 12.56 -5.33 -5.24
CA LEU A 305 11.77 -4.38 -4.45
C LEU A 305 10.26 -4.70 -4.48
N LYS A 306 9.75 -5.16 -5.63
CA LYS A 306 8.35 -5.66 -5.72
C LYS A 306 8.13 -6.89 -4.83
N GLY A 307 9.10 -7.80 -4.78
CA GLY A 307 9.09 -8.96 -3.90
C GLY A 307 9.10 -8.56 -2.43
N ASP A 308 10.04 -7.69 -2.03
CA ASP A 308 10.19 -7.19 -0.65
C ASP A 308 8.91 -6.47 -0.19
N ARG A 309 8.32 -5.63 -1.05
CA ARG A 309 7.04 -4.95 -0.78
C ARG A 309 5.92 -5.95 -0.51
N HIS A 310 5.77 -6.96 -1.36
CA HIS A 310 4.73 -7.98 -1.22
C HIS A 310 4.89 -8.81 0.06
N GLN A 311 6.13 -9.16 0.42
CA GLN A 311 6.42 -9.84 1.68
C GLN A 311 6.08 -8.95 2.87
N LEU A 312 6.49 -7.67 2.85
CA LEU A 312 6.20 -6.72 3.92
C LEU A 312 4.71 -6.49 4.10
N GLU A 313 3.96 -6.34 3.00
CA GLU A 313 2.50 -6.25 3.01
C GLU A 313 1.90 -7.48 3.71
N LYS A 314 2.26 -8.70 3.29
CA LYS A 314 1.80 -9.94 3.93
C LYS A 314 2.12 -10.04 5.42
N PHE A 315 3.36 -9.71 5.82
CA PHE A 315 3.75 -9.76 7.23
C PHE A 315 3.03 -8.71 8.06
N SER A 316 2.86 -7.50 7.53
CA SER A 316 2.15 -6.42 8.23
C SER A 316 0.67 -6.73 8.39
N GLU A 317 0.00 -7.25 7.35
CA GLU A 317 -1.40 -7.66 7.42
C GLU A 317 -1.62 -8.77 8.45
N GLU A 318 -0.75 -9.78 8.46
CA GLU A 318 -0.83 -10.87 9.44
C GLU A 318 -0.56 -10.37 10.87
N HIS A 319 0.40 -9.46 11.05
CA HIS A 319 0.69 -8.89 12.36
C HIS A 319 -0.46 -8.01 12.88
N ILE A 320 -1.06 -7.17 12.03
CA ILE A 320 -2.25 -6.38 12.35
C ILE A 320 -3.41 -7.31 12.72
N ARG A 321 -3.64 -8.37 11.94
CA ARG A 321 -4.70 -9.36 12.19
C ARG A 321 -4.54 -10.02 13.56
N ARG A 322 -3.33 -10.48 13.89
CA ARG A 322 -3.04 -11.10 15.20
C ARG A 322 -3.25 -10.13 16.35
N THR A 323 -2.71 -8.92 16.22
CA THR A 323 -2.81 -7.90 17.26
C THR A 323 -4.27 -7.52 17.53
N ARG A 324 -5.08 -7.35 16.47
CA ARG A 324 -6.52 -7.09 16.62
C ARG A 324 -7.24 -8.24 17.29
N LEU A 325 -6.99 -9.48 16.86
CA LEU A 325 -7.62 -10.65 17.44
C LEU A 325 -7.29 -10.81 18.93
N GLU A 326 -6.04 -10.56 19.32
CA GLU A 326 -5.62 -10.60 20.72
C GLU A 326 -6.25 -9.48 21.56
N ALA A 327 -6.31 -8.26 21.01
CA ALA A 327 -6.99 -7.14 21.64
C ALA A 327 -8.50 -7.41 21.83
N ASP A 328 -9.19 -7.92 20.81
CA ASP A 328 -10.61 -8.27 20.87
C ASP A 328 -10.87 -9.38 21.91
N LYS A 329 -9.98 -10.39 21.96
CA LYS A 329 -10.08 -11.47 22.95
C LYS A 329 -9.88 -10.95 24.37
N SER A 330 -8.89 -10.06 24.58
CA SER A 330 -8.66 -9.41 25.88
C SER A 330 -9.89 -8.58 26.29
N GLN A 331 -10.40 -7.75 25.37
CA GLN A 331 -11.59 -6.93 25.62
C GLN A 331 -12.81 -7.78 25.98
N GLN A 332 -13.05 -8.89 25.27
CA GLN A 332 -14.16 -9.79 25.60
C GLN A 332 -14.00 -10.44 26.97
N ALA A 333 -12.77 -10.82 27.36
CA ALA A 333 -12.50 -11.38 28.68
C ALA A 333 -12.77 -10.34 29.79
N ASP A 334 -12.31 -9.10 29.58
CA ASP A 334 -12.51 -7.99 30.53
C ASP A 334 -13.99 -7.62 30.68
N LEU A 335 -14.73 -7.58 29.56
CA LEU A 335 -16.18 -7.36 29.58
C LEU A 335 -16.90 -8.42 30.40
N LYS A 336 -16.64 -9.72 30.13
CA LYS A 336 -17.26 -10.82 30.89
C LYS A 336 -16.90 -10.77 32.38
N ASN A 337 -15.65 -10.46 32.71
CA ASN A 337 -15.21 -10.32 34.09
C ASN A 337 -15.90 -9.14 34.79
N SER A 338 -16.03 -8.01 34.10
CA SER A 338 -16.74 -6.83 34.60
C SER A 338 -18.23 -7.11 34.80
N GLU A 339 -18.89 -7.75 33.84
CA GLU A 339 -20.29 -8.18 33.93
C GLU A 339 -20.51 -9.09 35.14
N GLY A 340 -19.66 -10.12 35.32
CA GLY A 340 -19.74 -11.03 36.46
C GLY A 340 -19.59 -10.31 37.81
N LYS A 341 -18.65 -9.35 37.91
CA LYS A 341 -18.50 -8.51 39.11
C LYS A 341 -19.72 -7.62 39.34
N GLN A 342 -20.25 -7.01 38.28
CA GLN A 342 -21.44 -6.16 38.36
C GLN A 342 -22.65 -6.96 38.86
N THR A 343 -22.89 -8.15 38.32
CA THR A 343 -23.98 -9.04 38.78
C THR A 343 -23.80 -9.43 40.25
N THR A 344 -22.56 -9.74 40.67
CA THR A 344 -22.27 -10.09 42.07
C THR A 344 -22.56 -8.94 43.02
N LEU A 345 -22.04 -7.74 42.71
CA LEU A 345 -22.28 -6.53 43.50
C LEU A 345 -23.75 -6.12 43.52
N GLN A 346 -24.47 -6.24 42.40
CA GLN A 346 -25.92 -6.01 42.35
C GLN A 346 -26.66 -6.98 43.28
N GLY A 347 -26.26 -8.26 43.30
CA GLY A 347 -26.80 -9.26 44.23
C GLY A 347 -26.55 -8.90 45.70
N GLU A 348 -25.34 -8.43 46.03
CA GLU A 348 -25.00 -7.96 47.39
C GLU A 348 -25.79 -6.72 47.79
N VAL A 349 -25.92 -5.73 46.91
CA VAL A 349 -26.75 -4.54 47.12
C VAL A 349 -28.19 -4.95 47.42
N GLN A 350 -28.76 -5.90 46.65
CA GLN A 350 -30.13 -6.36 46.88
C GLN A 350 -30.25 -7.10 48.22
N LYS A 351 -29.29 -7.95 48.58
CA LYS A 351 -29.25 -8.61 49.90
C LYS A 351 -29.20 -7.60 51.05
N LEU A 352 -28.35 -6.58 50.95
CA LEU A 352 -28.23 -5.53 51.96
C LEU A 352 -29.50 -4.69 52.07
N ARG A 353 -30.15 -4.35 50.94
CA ARG A 353 -31.46 -3.68 50.93
C ARG A 353 -32.52 -4.50 51.64
N ASN A 354 -32.60 -5.80 51.34
CA ASN A 354 -33.55 -6.69 52.00
C ASN A 354 -33.27 -6.79 53.50
N LYS A 355 -32.00 -6.89 53.90
CA LYS A 355 -31.60 -6.92 55.32
C LYS A 355 -31.98 -5.63 56.03
N LEU A 356 -31.72 -4.46 55.43
CA LEU A 356 -32.09 -3.16 56.00
C LEU A 356 -33.61 -3.02 56.14
N ALA A 357 -34.38 -3.45 55.14
CA ALA A 357 -35.84 -3.44 55.20
C ALA A 357 -36.36 -4.34 56.33
N ALA A 358 -35.81 -5.55 56.48
CA ALA A 358 -36.17 -6.48 57.56
C ALA A 358 -35.86 -5.90 58.95
N MET A 359 -34.64 -5.39 59.17
CA MET A 359 -34.25 -4.76 60.44
C MET A 359 -35.13 -3.53 60.75
N THR A 360 -35.48 -2.74 59.74
CA THR A 360 -36.37 -1.58 59.91
C THR A 360 -37.77 -2.02 60.35
N ALA A 361 -38.30 -3.09 59.76
CA ALA A 361 -39.60 -3.64 60.15
C ALA A 361 -39.58 -4.21 61.59
N GLU A 362 -38.55 -4.98 61.93
CA GLU A 362 -38.35 -5.53 63.29
C GLU A 362 -38.25 -4.42 64.34
N HIS A 363 -37.44 -3.38 64.07
CA HIS A 363 -37.31 -2.24 64.98
C HIS A 363 -38.64 -1.49 65.13
N ARG A 364 -39.38 -1.26 64.05
CA ARG A 364 -40.73 -0.66 64.13
C ARG A 364 -41.70 -1.49 64.96
N GLU A 365 -41.70 -2.81 64.80
CA GLU A 365 -42.57 -3.70 65.59
C GLU A 365 -42.19 -3.72 67.07
N SER A 366 -40.89 -3.79 67.37
CA SER A 366 -40.37 -3.74 68.74
C SER A 366 -40.72 -2.40 69.42
N GLU A 367 -40.55 -1.29 68.70
CA GLU A 367 -40.86 0.05 69.17
C GLU A 367 -42.37 0.20 69.43
N LEU A 368 -43.23 -0.25 68.51
CA LEU A 368 -44.68 -0.27 68.70
C LEU A 368 -45.09 -1.09 69.92
N THR A 369 -44.44 -2.22 70.16
CA THR A 369 -44.71 -3.07 71.33
C THR A 369 -44.32 -2.37 72.63
N LEU A 370 -43.16 -1.69 72.64
CA LEU A 370 -42.72 -0.88 73.78
C LEU A 370 -43.65 0.31 74.02
N ARG A 371 -44.09 1.02 72.97
CA ARG A 371 -45.10 2.10 73.07
C ARG A 371 -46.40 1.60 73.68
N LYS A 372 -46.90 0.44 73.24
CA LYS A 372 -48.10 -0.19 73.82
C LYS A 372 -47.92 -0.55 75.29
N ARG A 373 -46.76 -1.11 75.67
CA ARG A 373 -46.45 -1.42 77.08
C ARG A 373 -46.36 -0.16 77.93
N LYS A 374 -45.66 0.87 77.43
CA LYS A 374 -45.55 2.18 78.07
C LYS A 374 -46.95 2.75 78.34
N TYR A 375 -47.81 2.81 77.33
CA TYR A 375 -49.19 3.32 77.46
C TYR A 375 -50.01 2.54 78.51
N LYS A 376 -49.88 1.22 78.56
CA LYS A 376 -50.55 0.39 79.58
C LYS A 376 -50.10 0.75 81.00
N ILE A 377 -48.79 0.83 81.22
CA ILE A 377 -48.23 1.19 82.53
C ILE A 377 -48.62 2.62 82.90
N GLU A 378 -48.55 3.57 81.97
CA GLU A 378 -49.01 4.95 82.20
C GLU A 378 -50.49 4.99 82.60
N THR A 379 -51.34 4.20 81.94
CA THR A 379 -52.76 4.07 82.30
C THR A 379 -52.96 3.44 83.69
N GLU A 380 -52.17 2.43 84.04
CA GLU A 380 -52.20 1.81 85.37
C GLU A 380 -51.77 2.79 86.46
N VAL A 381 -50.71 3.58 86.22
CA VAL A 381 -50.25 4.63 87.13
C VAL A 381 -51.32 5.71 87.29
N GLU A 382 -51.92 6.18 86.19
CA GLU A 382 -53.02 7.15 86.23
C GLU A 382 -54.21 6.62 87.06
N ASN A 383 -54.58 5.35 86.89
CA ASN A 383 -55.62 4.71 87.69
C ASN A 383 -55.25 4.64 89.18
N TRP A 384 -53.97 4.39 89.52
CA TRP A 384 -53.52 4.41 90.92
C TRP A 384 -53.50 5.81 91.52
N ILE A 385 -53.12 6.82 90.73
CA ILE A 385 -53.21 8.23 91.14
C ILE A 385 -54.67 8.58 91.43
N GLN A 386 -55.60 8.29 90.52
CA GLN A 386 -57.03 8.55 90.72
C GLN A 386 -57.59 7.87 91.97
N LYS A 387 -57.22 6.61 92.22
CA LYS A 387 -57.61 5.90 93.45
C LYS A 387 -57.04 6.54 94.70
N TYR A 388 -55.76 6.94 94.66
CA TYR A 388 -55.10 7.60 95.79
C TYR A 388 -55.75 8.95 96.08
N ASP A 389 -55.96 9.77 95.05
CA ASP A 389 -56.62 11.08 95.17
C ASP A 389 -58.04 10.94 95.72
N GLN A 390 -58.78 9.92 95.29
CA GLN A 390 -60.11 9.61 95.83
C GLN A 390 -60.06 9.20 97.31
N ASP A 391 -59.25 8.20 97.68
CA ASP A 391 -59.15 7.68 99.05
C ASP A 391 -58.58 8.73 100.02
N MET A 392 -57.62 9.55 99.57
CA MET A 392 -57.15 10.70 100.34
C MET A 392 -58.22 11.79 100.48
N GLY A 393 -59.00 12.04 99.43
CA GLY A 393 -60.14 12.95 99.46
C GLY A 393 -61.22 12.50 100.46
N GLU A 394 -61.62 11.23 100.39
CA GLU A 394 -62.59 10.61 101.33
C GLU A 394 -62.08 10.68 102.77
N ARG A 395 -60.81 10.33 103.03
CA ARG A 395 -60.22 10.47 104.37
C ARG A 395 -60.15 11.90 104.88
N GLN A 396 -59.89 12.86 103.97
CA GLN A 396 -59.84 14.27 104.33
C GLN A 396 -61.25 14.77 104.70
N GLU A 397 -62.27 14.37 103.94
CA GLU A 397 -63.68 14.66 104.26
C GLU A 397 -64.08 14.06 105.61
N GLU A 398 -63.77 12.77 105.86
CA GLU A 398 -64.00 12.13 107.16
C GLU A 398 -63.28 12.85 108.32
N TYR A 399 -62.04 13.29 108.10
CA TYR A 399 -61.29 14.05 109.10
C TYR A 399 -61.93 15.41 109.38
N GLU A 400 -62.34 16.14 108.34
CA GLU A 400 -62.99 17.44 108.46
C GLU A 400 -64.35 17.31 109.18
N ASP A 401 -65.12 16.27 108.88
CA ASP A 401 -66.37 15.96 109.59
C ASP A 401 -66.13 15.65 111.06
N LEU A 402 -65.14 14.79 111.38
CA LEU A 402 -64.77 14.47 112.75
C LEU A 402 -64.22 15.67 113.52
N ASP A 403 -63.41 16.51 112.89
CA ASP A 403 -62.89 17.74 113.50
C ASP A 403 -64.03 18.72 113.77
N SER A 404 -64.99 18.85 112.84
CA SER A 404 -66.22 19.63 113.06
C SER A 404 -66.98 19.12 114.29
N ILE A 405 -67.25 17.82 114.38
CA ILE A 405 -67.92 17.23 115.55
C ILE A 405 -67.09 17.44 116.83
N TYR A 406 -65.78 17.20 116.79
CA TYR A 406 -64.90 17.39 117.93
C TYR A 406 -64.90 18.84 118.42
N THR A 407 -64.87 19.82 117.51
CA THR A 407 -64.93 21.23 117.89
C THR A 407 -66.27 21.60 118.52
N GLU A 408 -67.38 21.07 118.02
CA GLU A 408 -68.70 21.22 118.63
C GLU A 408 -68.78 20.56 120.01
N GLU A 409 -68.38 19.30 120.14
CA GLU A 409 -68.37 18.58 121.42
C GLU A 409 -67.45 19.26 122.45
N LYS A 410 -66.30 19.78 122.02
CA LYS A 410 -65.39 20.54 122.87
C LYS A 410 -66.01 21.86 123.34
N ALA A 411 -66.75 22.55 122.47
CA ALA A 411 -67.49 23.74 122.86
C ALA A 411 -68.60 23.39 123.88
N GLN A 412 -69.34 22.31 123.67
CA GLN A 412 -70.35 21.82 124.60
C GLN A 412 -69.74 21.39 125.94
N LEU A 413 -68.59 20.72 125.93
CA LEU A 413 -67.86 20.35 127.14
C LEU A 413 -67.44 21.59 127.93
N ASN A 414 -66.87 22.60 127.25
CA ASN A 414 -66.52 23.86 127.89
C ASN A 414 -67.75 24.54 128.52
N GLU A 415 -68.89 24.55 127.82
CA GLU A 415 -70.14 25.09 128.37
C GLU A 415 -70.61 24.30 129.62
N LEU A 416 -70.52 22.97 129.59
CA LEU A 416 -70.84 22.13 130.75
C LEU A 416 -69.87 22.35 131.90
N GLU A 417 -68.56 22.45 131.65
CA GLU A 417 -67.55 22.75 132.67
C GLU A 417 -67.82 24.10 133.34
N GLU A 418 -68.20 25.13 132.57
CA GLU A 418 -68.63 26.42 133.13
C GLU A 418 -69.88 26.26 134.00
N ARG A 419 -70.89 25.50 133.56
CA ARG A 419 -72.09 25.21 134.35
C ARG A 419 -71.79 24.41 135.62
N PHE A 420 -70.89 23.43 135.57
CA PHE A 420 -70.46 22.68 136.74
C PHE A 420 -69.70 23.59 137.71
N LYS A 421 -68.86 24.50 137.21
CA LYS A 421 -68.15 25.47 138.03
C LYS A 421 -69.11 26.43 138.76
N THR A 422 -70.16 26.88 138.08
CA THR A 422 -71.21 27.69 138.75
C THR A 422 -71.97 26.85 139.78
N LEU A 423 -72.37 25.62 139.43
CA LEU A 423 -73.09 24.73 140.34
C LEU A 423 -72.25 24.34 141.57
N GLU A 424 -70.94 24.13 141.41
CA GLU A 424 -70.01 23.83 142.50
C GLU A 424 -69.85 25.02 143.45
N ALA A 425 -69.82 26.26 142.92
CA ALA A 425 -69.85 27.48 143.72
C ALA A 425 -71.17 27.64 144.49
N GLU A 426 -72.31 27.32 143.87
CA GLU A 426 -73.61 27.30 144.55
C GLU A 426 -73.68 26.20 145.63
N TYR A 427 -73.20 24.99 145.33
CA TYR A 427 -73.17 23.87 146.28
C TYR A 427 -72.32 24.18 147.50
N THR A 428 -71.11 24.73 147.31
CA THR A 428 -70.22 25.15 148.40
C THR A 428 -70.87 26.23 149.26
N THR A 429 -71.51 27.24 148.65
CA THR A 429 -72.26 28.27 149.37
C THR A 429 -73.40 27.67 150.21
N ILE A 430 -74.20 26.75 149.65
CA ILE A 430 -75.29 26.09 150.38
C ILE A 430 -74.77 25.24 151.55
N VAL A 431 -73.66 24.52 151.35
CA VAL A 431 -73.03 23.70 152.41
C VAL A 431 -72.48 24.59 153.52
N GLU A 432 -71.86 25.72 153.17
CA GLU A 432 -71.34 26.71 154.12
C GLU A 432 -72.46 27.42 154.89
N GLU A 433 -73.55 27.80 154.21
CA GLU A 433 -74.76 28.35 154.85
C GLU A 433 -75.38 27.35 155.84
N ARG A 434 -75.46 26.06 155.49
CA ARG A 434 -75.92 25.01 156.41
C ARG A 434 -75.00 24.86 157.62
N LYS A 435 -73.69 24.93 157.42
CA LYS A 435 -72.68 24.86 158.49
C LYS A 435 -72.81 26.05 159.45
N ILE A 436 -72.89 27.28 158.93
CA ILE A 436 -73.06 28.51 159.72
C ILE A 436 -74.40 28.51 160.47
N ALA A 437 -75.49 28.09 159.82
CA ALA A 437 -76.80 27.99 160.45
C ALA A 437 -76.83 26.97 161.59
N GLN A 438 -76.12 25.84 161.46
CA GLN A 438 -75.98 24.83 162.50
C GLN A 438 -75.18 25.35 163.69
N GLU A 439 -74.05 26.02 163.43
CA GLU A 439 -73.17 26.60 164.46
C GLU A 439 -73.88 27.71 165.27
N LYS A 440 -74.69 28.53 164.60
CA LYS A 440 -75.52 29.57 165.23
C LYS A 440 -76.62 28.98 166.13
N ARG A 441 -77.25 27.88 165.71
CA ARG A 441 -78.26 27.16 166.49
C ARG A 441 -77.66 26.55 167.75
N GLU A 442 -76.44 26.03 167.66
CA GLU A 442 -75.70 25.46 168.79
C GLU A 442 -75.27 26.53 169.82
N ARG A 443 -74.85 27.71 169.35
CA ARG A 443 -74.49 28.86 170.20
C ARG A 443 -75.68 29.35 171.04
N GLN A 444 -76.85 29.48 170.42
CA GLN A 444 -78.08 29.90 171.09
C GLN A 444 -78.52 28.90 172.17
N GLN A 445 -78.34 27.60 171.94
CA GLN A 445 -78.63 26.57 172.95
C GLN A 445 -77.68 26.65 174.16
N ARG A 446 -76.40 26.95 173.94
CA ARG A 446 -75.43 27.12 175.05
C ARG A 446 -75.72 28.34 175.90
N GLU A 447 -76.08 29.48 175.28
CA GLU A 447 -76.47 30.70 176.01
C GLU A 447 -77.74 30.49 176.84
N LEU A 448 -78.77 29.86 176.26
CA LEU A 448 -80.01 29.52 176.98
C LEU A 448 -79.73 28.60 178.18
N ALA A 449 -78.86 27.60 178.02
CA ALA A 449 -78.47 26.68 179.08
C ALA A 449 -77.71 27.39 180.22
N ALA A 450 -76.84 28.36 179.89
CA ALA A 450 -76.14 29.17 180.88
C ALA A 450 -77.10 30.08 181.67
N MET A 451 -78.08 30.67 181.00
CA MET A 451 -79.10 31.55 181.60
C MET A 451 -79.98 30.78 182.61
N ILE A 452 -80.39 29.55 182.27
CA ILE A 452 -81.17 28.68 183.16
C ILE A 452 -80.35 28.26 184.40
N LYS A 453 -79.06 27.96 184.23
CA LYS A 453 -78.15 27.65 185.36
C LYS A 453 -78.01 28.83 186.33
N ALA A 454 -77.82 30.05 185.82
CA ALA A 454 -77.73 31.26 186.64
C ALA A 454 -79.03 31.52 187.42
N ALA A 455 -80.19 31.40 186.77
CA ALA A 455 -81.50 31.59 187.39
C ALA A 455 -81.75 30.59 188.56
N THR A 456 -81.29 29.34 188.41
CA THR A 456 -81.48 28.29 189.42
C THR A 456 -80.65 28.56 190.69
N ILE A 457 -79.42 29.05 190.54
CA ILE A 457 -78.51 29.37 191.65
C ILE A 457 -79.09 30.53 192.50
N VAL A 458 -79.56 31.60 191.85
CA VAL A 458 -80.16 32.76 192.53
C VAL A 458 -81.43 32.37 193.29
N GLN A 459 -82.29 31.53 192.70
CA GLN A 459 -83.50 31.05 193.35
C GLN A 459 -83.22 30.17 194.59
N SER A 460 -82.14 29.37 194.57
CA SER A 460 -81.77 28.51 195.71
C SER A 460 -81.23 29.30 196.91
N PHE A 461 -80.43 30.35 196.68
CA PHE A 461 -79.87 31.19 197.75
C PHE A 461 -80.94 32.03 198.46
N TRP A 462 -81.90 32.60 197.71
CA TRP A 462 -83.00 33.38 198.28
C TRP A 462 -83.93 32.56 199.16
N ARG A 463 -84.24 31.31 198.75
CA ARG A 463 -85.04 30.37 199.56
C ARG A 463 -84.32 30.00 200.87
N SER A 464 -83.00 29.86 200.85
CA SER A 464 -82.19 29.51 202.02
C SER A 464 -82.04 30.68 203.02
N TYR A 465 -81.96 31.92 202.53
CA TYR A 465 -81.92 33.12 203.38
C TYR A 465 -83.26 33.37 204.12
N LYS A 466 -84.39 33.18 203.43
CA LYS A 466 -85.73 33.38 204.02
C LYS A 466 -86.01 32.42 205.19
N CYS A 467 -85.49 31.18 205.13
CA CYS A 467 -85.63 30.20 206.22
C CYS A 467 -84.75 30.51 207.44
N ARG A 468 -83.58 31.15 207.28
CA ARG A 468 -82.62 31.35 208.38
C ARG A 468 -82.89 32.60 209.22
N LYS A 469 -83.61 33.60 208.71
CA LYS A 469 -83.91 34.85 209.44
C LYS A 469 -85.03 34.71 210.49
N MET A 470 -85.87 33.68 210.41
CA MET A 470 -87.12 33.57 211.19
C MET A 470 -87.00 32.77 212.51
N LEU A 471 -85.80 32.40 213.01
CA LEU A 471 -85.64 31.38 214.08
C LEU A 471 -84.90 31.79 215.38
N LYS A 472 -84.67 33.08 215.75
CA LYS A 472 -83.88 33.43 216.98
C LYS A 472 -84.27 34.60 217.94
N ALA A 473 -85.53 35.00 218.17
CA ALA A 473 -85.86 35.81 219.39
C ALA A 473 -87.35 35.79 219.91
N LYS A 474 -87.71 34.88 220.85
CA LYS A 474 -88.76 34.88 221.94
C LYS A 474 -88.96 33.42 222.51
N ASN A 475 -88.03 32.72 223.20
CA ASN A 475 -87.71 32.99 224.62
C ASN A 475 -86.76 34.16 224.73
N LYS A 476 -87.32 35.33 225.01
CA LYS A 476 -88.56 35.44 225.81
C LYS A 476 -89.97 35.33 225.14
N LYS A 477 -90.66 34.21 225.47
CA LYS A 477 -92.08 33.85 225.55
C LYS A 477 -92.92 33.29 224.37
N LYS A 478 -93.33 32.03 224.61
CA LYS A 478 -94.69 31.41 224.58
C LYS A 478 -95.36 31.04 223.23
N GLY A 479 -95.71 29.75 223.13
CA GLY A 479 -96.95 29.26 222.48
C GLY A 479 -96.70 28.47 221.18
N LYS A 480 -96.66 27.13 221.17
CA LYS A 480 -97.78 26.16 221.23
C LYS A 480 -98.33 25.80 219.83
N LYS A 481 -98.12 24.51 219.49
CA LYS A 481 -98.93 23.55 218.69
C LYS A 481 -99.19 23.72 217.19
N GLY A 482 -98.83 22.64 216.48
CA GLY A 482 -99.67 21.90 215.51
C GLY A 482 -99.54 22.35 214.05
N LYS A 483 -99.80 21.55 213.01
CA LYS A 483 -100.14 20.13 212.84
C LYS A 483 -100.20 19.91 211.31
N LYS A 484 -99.88 18.68 210.87
CA LYS A 484 -100.41 17.96 209.69
C LYS A 484 -100.11 18.43 208.24
N GLY A 485 -99.54 17.46 207.52
CA GLY A 485 -100.12 16.91 206.28
C GLY A 485 -99.73 17.61 204.98
N LYS A 486 -99.92 17.04 203.79
CA LYS A 486 -100.33 15.70 203.31
C LYS A 486 -100.48 15.89 201.79
N LYS A 487 -99.94 14.97 200.99
CA LYS A 487 -100.32 14.61 199.59
C LYS A 487 -100.40 15.77 198.56
N LYS A 488 -99.86 15.63 197.37
CA LYS A 488 -100.12 14.61 196.36
C LYS A 488 -98.99 14.66 195.34
#